data_AF-A0A948BCM4-F1
#
_entry.id   AF-A0A948BCM4-F1
#
_cell.length_a   1.000
_cell.length_b   1.000
_cell.length_c   1.000
_cell.angle_alpha   90.00
_cell.angle_beta   90.00
_cell.angle_gamma   90.00
#
_symmetry.space_group_name_H-M   'P 1'
#
loop_
_entity.id
_entity.type
_entity.pdbx_description
1 polymer ?
#
loop_
_entity_poly.entity_id
_entity_poly.type
_entity_poly.pdbx_seq_one_letter_code
_entity_poly.pdbx_strand_id
1 'polypeptide(L)'
;RAVALGNSGDSGALSELIELTRSPAANVRRLAASAIGKLAGLADAEKAVAALQPMLQDSFPQVRQYAAKALSAYGIAAKCALADLRDMAISPVEKEYNNNCAKCAIEIIEEASRIEEKQAVHCCQRCGVKLAPDEYVRSHKAFQRPFCNYCFDEVFLERRNFETKVELQKNIRAKDGTWVQSDGERLICEALDAEQIRYRYDERFRILDGYAIRPDFYLPEFDVYIEYWGMETADYKIGMLKKQKLYQQQGKKLISFYSTDKPRIREQLLSKLEKYQ
;
A
#
# COMPACT_ATOMS: atom_id res chain seq x y z
N ARG A 1 -36.96 -13.27 30.29
CA ARG A 1 -36.12 -12.16 30.82
C ARG A 1 -35.34 -11.44 29.71
N ALA A 2 -34.37 -12.08 29.04
CA ALA A 2 -33.55 -11.46 27.97
C ALA A 2 -34.35 -10.66 26.92
N VAL A 3 -35.45 -11.21 26.40
CA VAL A 3 -36.31 -10.53 25.41
C VAL A 3 -36.91 -9.24 25.96
N ALA A 4 -37.36 -9.25 27.22
CA ALA A 4 -37.95 -8.07 27.85
C ALA A 4 -36.91 -6.95 28.03
N LEU A 5 -35.69 -7.31 28.42
CA LEU A 5 -34.57 -6.38 28.55
C LEU A 5 -34.15 -5.78 27.20
N GLY A 6 -34.10 -6.59 26.14
CA GLY A 6 -33.81 -6.06 24.80
C GLY A 6 -34.92 -5.17 24.24
N ASN A 7 -36.18 -5.45 24.60
CA ASN A 7 -37.33 -4.65 24.16
C ASN A 7 -37.53 -3.37 24.98
N SER A 8 -36.99 -3.27 26.20
CA SER A 8 -37.08 -2.04 26.99
C SER A 8 -36.23 -0.91 26.40
N GLY A 9 -35.20 -1.25 25.61
CA GLY A 9 -34.25 -0.27 25.08
C GLY A 9 -33.38 0.38 26.16
N ASP A 10 -33.42 -0.13 27.39
CA ASP A 10 -32.67 0.41 28.51
C ASP A 10 -31.21 -0.04 28.42
N SER A 11 -30.30 0.92 28.24
CA SER A 11 -28.86 0.65 28.17
C SER A 11 -28.30 0.11 29.50
N GLY A 12 -28.97 0.38 30.63
CA GLY A 12 -28.65 -0.20 31.93
C GLY A 12 -28.82 -1.72 31.99
N ALA A 13 -29.60 -2.30 31.07
CA ALA A 13 -29.79 -3.75 30.99
C ALA A 13 -28.59 -4.51 30.39
N LEU A 14 -27.60 -3.80 29.81
CA LEU A 14 -26.47 -4.43 29.14
C LEU A 14 -25.70 -5.39 30.06
N SER A 15 -25.43 -5.01 31.31
CA SER A 15 -24.70 -5.86 32.26
C SER A 15 -25.43 -7.17 32.54
N GLU A 16 -26.75 -7.14 32.73
CA GLU A 16 -27.56 -8.36 32.94
C GLU A 16 -27.56 -9.23 31.66
N LEU A 17 -27.65 -8.61 30.48
CA LEU A 17 -27.59 -9.32 29.21
C LEU A 17 -26.23 -9.98 28.95
N ILE A 18 -25.12 -9.34 29.35
CA ILE A 18 -23.77 -9.91 29.26
C ILE A 18 -23.68 -11.18 30.13
N GLU A 19 -24.22 -11.19 31.34
CA GLU A 19 -24.21 -12.42 32.15
C GLU A 19 -25.04 -13.53 31.52
N LEU A 20 -26.15 -13.18 30.84
CA LEU A 20 -26.99 -14.15 30.14
C LEU A 20 -26.31 -14.76 28.90
N THR A 21 -25.26 -14.15 28.33
CA THR A 21 -24.48 -14.78 27.24
C THR A 21 -23.69 -15.99 27.71
N ARG A 22 -23.47 -16.15 29.02
CA ARG A 22 -22.78 -17.30 29.62
C ARG A 22 -23.72 -18.38 30.16
N SER A 23 -25.02 -18.23 29.93
CA SER A 23 -26.02 -19.19 30.43
C SER A 23 -25.77 -20.62 29.92
N PRO A 24 -26.01 -21.66 30.73
CA PRO A 24 -25.92 -23.05 30.27
C PRO A 24 -26.93 -23.36 29.15
N ALA A 25 -28.07 -22.66 29.13
CA ALA A 25 -29.11 -22.86 28.13
C ALA A 25 -28.83 -22.07 26.84
N ALA A 26 -28.65 -22.79 25.73
CA ALA A 26 -28.39 -22.18 24.41
C ALA A 26 -29.48 -21.18 23.98
N ASN A 27 -30.74 -21.47 24.31
CA ASN A 27 -31.85 -20.55 24.06
C ASN A 27 -31.67 -19.21 24.78
N VAL A 28 -31.19 -19.22 26.02
CA VAL A 28 -30.94 -18.00 26.79
C VAL A 28 -29.80 -17.20 26.15
N ARG A 29 -28.69 -17.87 25.81
CA ARG A 29 -27.55 -17.22 25.12
C ARG A 29 -27.97 -16.57 23.81
N ARG A 30 -28.71 -17.29 22.96
CA ARG A 30 -29.23 -16.75 21.69
C ARG A 30 -30.10 -15.51 21.90
N LEU A 31 -31.01 -15.55 22.88
CA LEU A 31 -31.88 -14.42 23.20
C LEU A 31 -31.11 -13.25 23.81
N ALA A 32 -30.05 -13.51 24.58
CA ALA A 32 -29.13 -12.49 25.09
C ALA A 32 -28.42 -11.79 23.94
N ALA A 33 -27.81 -12.53 22.98
CA ALA A 33 -27.19 -11.94 21.79
C ALA A 33 -28.19 -11.08 21.00
N SER A 34 -29.40 -11.59 20.78
CA SER A 34 -30.46 -10.83 20.10
C SER A 34 -30.80 -9.52 20.82
N ALA A 35 -30.87 -9.55 22.15
CA ALA A 35 -31.22 -8.39 22.96
C ALA A 35 -30.07 -7.36 22.97
N ILE A 36 -28.82 -7.81 23.10
CA ILE A 36 -27.63 -6.94 23.01
C ILE A 36 -27.60 -6.25 21.64
N GLY A 37 -27.92 -6.95 20.55
CA GLY A 37 -28.01 -6.34 19.22
C GLY A 37 -29.06 -5.23 19.10
N LYS A 38 -30.19 -5.34 19.82
CA LYS A 38 -31.22 -4.29 19.86
C LYS A 38 -30.79 -3.04 20.63
N LEU A 39 -29.80 -3.17 21.51
CA LEU A 39 -29.23 -2.04 22.25
C LEU A 39 -28.11 -1.32 21.49
N ALA A 40 -27.82 -1.72 20.24
CA ALA A 40 -26.86 -1.03 19.41
C ALA A 40 -27.24 0.45 19.25
N GLY A 41 -26.27 1.35 19.48
CA GLY A 41 -26.48 2.80 19.49
C GLY A 41 -27.05 3.37 20.79
N LEU A 42 -27.50 2.53 21.73
CA LEU A 42 -28.02 2.94 23.04
C LEU A 42 -27.07 2.58 24.19
N ALA A 43 -26.41 1.43 24.09
CA ALA A 43 -25.52 0.89 25.11
C ALA A 43 -24.04 0.98 24.73
N ASP A 44 -23.18 0.71 25.71
CA ASP A 44 -21.72 0.68 25.58
C ASP A 44 -21.29 -0.36 24.54
N ALA A 45 -20.83 0.14 23.38
CA ALA A 45 -20.49 -0.67 22.23
C ALA A 45 -19.30 -1.59 22.48
N GLU A 46 -18.27 -1.12 23.21
CA GLU A 46 -17.08 -1.93 23.50
C GLU A 46 -17.45 -3.14 24.35
N LYS A 47 -18.22 -2.93 25.42
CA LYS A 47 -18.65 -4.03 26.30
C LYS A 47 -19.57 -5.01 25.58
N ALA A 48 -20.49 -4.50 24.76
CA ALA A 48 -21.41 -5.34 23.99
C ALA A 48 -20.64 -6.22 22.98
N VAL A 49 -19.74 -5.63 22.20
CA VAL A 49 -18.92 -6.36 21.21
C VAL A 49 -18.04 -7.39 21.89
N ALA A 50 -17.37 -7.04 23.00
CA ALA A 50 -16.53 -7.97 23.75
C ALA A 50 -17.31 -9.19 24.29
N ALA A 51 -18.59 -9.02 24.65
CA ALA A 51 -19.44 -10.12 25.09
C ALA A 51 -19.98 -10.97 23.93
N LEU A 52 -20.20 -10.37 22.76
CA LEU A 52 -20.75 -11.04 21.57
C LEU A 52 -19.68 -11.83 20.80
N GLN A 53 -18.44 -11.33 20.70
CA GLN A 53 -17.39 -11.93 19.88
C GLN A 53 -17.13 -13.41 20.22
N PRO A 54 -16.99 -13.83 21.51
CA PRO A 54 -16.79 -15.24 21.84
C PRO A 54 -17.97 -16.15 21.45
N MET A 55 -19.18 -15.60 21.32
CA MET A 55 -20.37 -16.37 20.95
C MET A 55 -20.38 -16.81 19.49
N LEU A 56 -19.49 -16.25 18.65
CA LEU A 56 -19.25 -16.77 17.29
C LEU A 56 -18.64 -18.18 17.30
N GLN A 57 -18.10 -18.64 18.43
CA GLN A 57 -17.57 -19.99 18.61
C GLN A 57 -18.49 -20.87 19.46
N ASP A 58 -19.75 -20.46 19.69
CA ASP A 58 -20.71 -21.23 20.48
C ASP A 58 -20.99 -22.59 19.85
N SER A 59 -21.20 -23.62 20.68
CA SER A 59 -21.52 -24.97 20.21
C SER A 59 -22.84 -25.05 19.43
N PHE A 60 -23.79 -24.13 19.67
CA PHE A 60 -25.09 -24.12 19.00
C PHE A 60 -25.10 -23.15 17.80
N PRO A 61 -25.38 -23.64 16.58
CA PRO A 61 -25.37 -22.80 15.37
C PRO A 61 -26.29 -21.58 15.44
N GLN A 62 -27.44 -21.68 16.10
CA GLN A 62 -28.35 -20.54 16.25
C GLN A 62 -27.78 -19.45 17.15
N VAL A 63 -26.92 -19.78 18.13
CA VAL A 63 -26.27 -18.76 18.97
C VAL A 63 -25.27 -17.97 18.12
N ARG A 64 -24.45 -18.67 17.32
CA ARG A 64 -23.50 -18.05 16.38
C ARG A 64 -24.19 -17.12 15.39
N GLN A 65 -25.35 -17.54 14.85
CA GLN A 65 -26.16 -16.69 13.96
C GLN A 65 -26.51 -15.35 14.60
N TYR A 66 -27.04 -15.39 15.81
CA TYR A 66 -27.54 -14.20 16.50
C TYR A 66 -26.39 -13.32 17.00
N ALA A 67 -25.25 -13.92 17.36
CA ALA A 67 -24.03 -13.18 17.64
C ALA A 67 -23.56 -12.38 16.41
N ALA A 68 -23.53 -13.02 15.23
CA ALA A 68 -23.17 -12.36 13.98
C ALA A 68 -24.11 -11.20 13.62
N LYS A 69 -25.43 -11.42 13.72
CA LYS A 69 -26.43 -10.37 13.50
C LYS A 69 -26.27 -9.20 14.48
N ALA A 70 -26.02 -9.51 15.75
CA ALA A 70 -25.85 -8.48 16.77
C ALA A 70 -24.57 -7.67 16.51
N LEU A 71 -23.45 -8.32 16.21
CA LEU A 71 -22.19 -7.65 15.85
C LEU A 71 -22.35 -6.72 14.63
N SER A 72 -23.11 -7.15 13.62
CA SER A 72 -23.44 -6.30 12.48
C SER A 72 -24.14 -4.99 12.87
N ALA A 73 -25.02 -5.02 13.88
CA ALA A 73 -25.73 -3.82 14.36
C ALA A 73 -24.80 -2.82 15.05
N TYR A 74 -23.65 -3.25 15.58
CA TYR A 74 -22.63 -2.36 16.18
C TYR A 74 -21.67 -1.76 15.14
N GLY A 75 -21.79 -2.12 13.86
CA GLY A 75 -21.06 -1.49 12.76
C GLY A 75 -19.55 -1.46 13.00
N ILE A 76 -18.94 -0.28 12.88
CA ILE A 76 -17.48 -0.11 13.03
C ILE A 76 -16.95 -0.54 14.40
N ALA A 77 -17.74 -0.45 15.47
CA ALA A 77 -17.31 -0.90 16.80
C ALA A 77 -17.04 -2.41 16.83
N ALA A 78 -17.67 -3.19 15.94
CA ALA A 78 -17.45 -4.62 15.80
C ALA A 78 -16.29 -4.98 14.85
N LYS A 79 -15.45 -4.02 14.42
CA LYS A 79 -14.32 -4.26 13.50
C LYS A 79 -13.36 -5.34 14.01
N CYS A 80 -13.17 -5.49 15.31
CA CYS A 80 -12.32 -6.53 15.90
C CYS A 80 -12.83 -7.96 15.65
N ALA A 81 -14.13 -8.15 15.40
CA ALA A 81 -14.74 -9.46 15.15
C ALA A 81 -14.69 -9.89 13.67
N LEU A 82 -14.13 -9.07 12.77
CA LEU A 82 -14.07 -9.38 11.33
C LEU A 82 -13.32 -10.68 11.03
N ALA A 83 -12.28 -11.01 11.79
CA ALA A 83 -11.54 -12.26 11.62
C ALA A 83 -12.44 -13.47 11.90
N ASP A 84 -13.09 -13.50 13.07
CA ASP A 84 -14.00 -14.58 13.46
C ASP A 84 -15.20 -14.72 12.50
N LEU A 85 -15.74 -13.58 12.01
CA LEU A 85 -16.81 -13.58 11.03
C LEU A 85 -16.36 -14.15 9.68
N ARG A 86 -15.13 -13.84 9.23
CA ARG A 86 -14.58 -14.39 7.98
C ARG A 86 -14.34 -15.89 8.10
N ASP A 87 -13.82 -16.36 9.23
CA ASP A 87 -13.65 -17.79 9.50
C ASP A 87 -14.99 -18.53 9.48
N MET A 88 -16.03 -17.95 10.12
CA MET A 88 -17.38 -18.49 10.05
C MET A 88 -17.93 -18.48 8.62
N ALA A 89 -17.71 -17.41 7.84
CA ALA A 89 -18.24 -17.26 6.48
C ALA A 89 -17.74 -18.32 5.48
N ILE A 90 -16.53 -18.84 5.68
CA ILE A 90 -15.90 -19.83 4.80
C ILE A 90 -15.93 -21.26 5.37
N SER A 91 -16.41 -21.43 6.60
CA SER A 91 -16.40 -22.72 7.29
C SER A 91 -17.31 -23.73 6.58
N PRO A 92 -16.77 -24.89 6.13
CA PRO A 92 -17.56 -25.91 5.42
C PRO A 92 -18.48 -26.72 6.35
N VAL A 93 -18.21 -26.72 7.66
CA VAL A 93 -19.02 -27.41 8.67
C VAL A 93 -20.13 -26.53 9.26
N GLU A 94 -20.07 -25.24 8.99
CA GLU A 94 -21.06 -24.27 9.44
C GLU A 94 -22.35 -24.37 8.61
N LYS A 95 -23.48 -24.00 9.23
CA LYS A 95 -24.77 -23.93 8.54
C LYS A 95 -24.76 -22.79 7.52
N GLU A 96 -25.31 -23.04 6.34
CA GLU A 96 -25.34 -22.06 5.26
C GLU A 96 -25.96 -20.71 5.67
N TYR A 97 -27.03 -20.73 6.47
CA TYR A 97 -27.65 -19.50 6.98
C TYR A 97 -26.73 -18.68 7.89
N ASN A 98 -25.76 -19.31 8.55
CA ASN A 98 -24.74 -18.63 9.35
C ASN A 98 -23.65 -18.05 8.46
N ASN A 99 -23.22 -18.79 7.43
CA ASN A 99 -22.24 -18.30 6.46
C ASN A 99 -22.74 -17.04 5.75
N ASN A 100 -23.99 -17.06 5.30
CA ASN A 100 -24.63 -15.91 4.65
C ASN A 100 -24.78 -14.75 5.63
N CYS A 101 -25.16 -15.03 6.88
CA CYS A 101 -25.24 -14.00 7.92
C CYS A 101 -23.88 -13.36 8.22
N ALA A 102 -22.81 -14.16 8.25
CA ALA A 102 -21.45 -13.70 8.46
C ALA A 102 -21.00 -12.76 7.33
N LYS A 103 -21.25 -13.14 6.08
CA LYS A 103 -20.96 -12.33 4.89
C LYS A 103 -21.66 -10.98 4.95
N CYS A 104 -22.97 -10.96 5.23
CA CYS A 104 -23.71 -9.71 5.39
C CYS A 104 -23.15 -8.84 6.53
N ALA A 105 -22.77 -9.45 7.66
CA ALA A 105 -22.17 -8.71 8.77
C ALA A 105 -20.82 -8.08 8.38
N ILE A 106 -19.96 -8.83 7.68
CA ILE A 106 -18.67 -8.34 7.17
C ILE A 106 -18.88 -7.14 6.25
N GLU A 107 -19.78 -7.26 5.27
CA GLU A 107 -20.08 -6.18 4.32
C GLU A 107 -20.51 -4.89 5.03
N ILE A 108 -21.40 -4.99 6.02
CA ILE A 108 -21.89 -3.85 6.81
C ILE A 108 -20.76 -3.21 7.62
N ILE A 109 -19.94 -4.01 8.31
CA ILE A 109 -18.85 -3.51 9.17
C ILE A 109 -17.74 -2.85 8.33
N GLU A 110 -17.40 -3.44 7.18
CA GLU A 110 -16.41 -2.91 6.25
C GLU A 110 -16.89 -1.63 5.56
N GLU A 111 -18.17 -1.56 5.18
CA GLU A 111 -18.75 -0.33 4.63
C GLU A 111 -18.79 0.77 5.68
N ALA A 112 -19.21 0.47 6.91
CA ALA A 112 -19.17 1.43 8.03
C ALA A 112 -17.74 1.94 8.28
N SER A 113 -16.74 1.06 8.24
CA SER A 113 -15.32 1.45 8.34
C SER A 113 -14.90 2.37 7.20
N ARG A 114 -15.32 2.08 5.96
CA ARG A 114 -15.01 2.93 4.78
C ARG A 114 -15.68 4.30 4.87
N ILE A 115 -16.91 4.38 5.38
CA ILE A 115 -17.61 5.65 5.58
C ILE A 115 -16.90 6.48 6.65
N GLU A 116 -16.54 5.88 7.78
CA GLU A 116 -15.78 6.56 8.85
C GLU A 116 -14.44 7.08 8.33
N GLU A 117 -13.68 6.26 7.59
CA GLU A 117 -12.40 6.67 7.01
C GLU A 117 -12.54 7.85 6.03
N LYS A 118 -13.67 7.94 5.31
CA LYS A 118 -13.99 9.07 4.41
C LYS A 118 -14.43 10.33 5.15
N GLN A 119 -15.11 10.19 6.29
CA GLN A 119 -15.56 11.31 7.12
C GLN A 119 -14.48 11.80 8.08
N ALA A 120 -13.49 10.95 8.37
CA ALA A 120 -12.34 11.29 9.21
C ALA A 120 -11.57 12.46 8.60
N VAL A 121 -11.44 13.52 9.38
CA VAL A 121 -10.56 14.64 9.05
C VAL A 121 -9.14 14.17 9.30
N HIS A 122 -8.46 13.77 8.23
CA HIS A 122 -7.04 13.39 8.30
C HIS A 122 -6.18 14.65 8.28
N CYS A 123 -5.16 14.70 9.13
CA CYS A 123 -4.20 15.80 9.16
C CYS A 123 -2.80 15.30 8.79
N CYS A 124 -2.03 16.15 8.11
CA CYS A 124 -0.63 15.91 7.82
C CYS A 124 0.14 15.71 9.13
N GLN A 125 0.86 14.60 9.27
CA GLN A 125 1.63 14.30 10.47
C GLN A 125 2.76 15.31 10.73
N ARG A 126 3.25 15.99 9.69
CA ARG A 126 4.37 16.93 9.80
C ARG A 126 3.96 18.37 10.06
N CYS A 127 2.97 18.88 9.33
CA CYS A 127 2.56 20.29 9.42
C CYS A 127 1.15 20.49 9.97
N GLY A 128 0.40 19.42 10.24
CA GLY A 128 -0.93 19.48 10.85
C GLY A 128 -2.06 19.94 9.93
N VAL A 129 -1.78 20.27 8.65
CA VAL A 129 -2.84 20.70 7.71
C VAL A 129 -3.83 19.58 7.42
N LYS A 130 -5.11 19.92 7.29
CA LYS A 130 -6.15 18.97 6.86
C LYS A 130 -5.83 18.47 5.46
N LEU A 131 -5.93 17.16 5.29
CA LEU A 131 -5.66 16.47 4.04
C LEU A 131 -6.92 16.38 3.20
N ALA A 132 -6.76 16.55 1.89
CA ALA A 132 -7.76 16.05 0.96
C ALA A 132 -7.74 14.50 0.93
N PRO A 133 -8.86 13.83 0.58
CA PRO A 133 -8.94 12.37 0.59
C PRO A 133 -7.87 11.68 -0.28
N ASP A 134 -7.52 12.27 -1.42
CA ASP A 134 -6.49 11.79 -2.33
C ASP A 134 -5.07 11.95 -1.75
N GLU A 135 -4.77 13.05 -1.04
CA GLU A 135 -3.51 13.24 -0.32
C GLU A 135 -3.32 12.19 0.78
N TYR A 136 -4.38 11.91 1.55
CA TYR A 136 -4.37 10.86 2.57
C TYR A 136 -4.08 9.48 1.97
N VAL A 137 -4.84 9.07 0.95
CA VAL A 137 -4.68 7.76 0.31
C VAL A 137 -3.28 7.62 -0.28
N ARG A 138 -2.78 8.64 -0.98
CA ARG A 138 -1.45 8.62 -1.60
C ARG A 138 -0.33 8.50 -0.57
N SER A 139 -0.37 9.33 0.48
CA SER A 139 0.65 9.34 1.52
C SER A 139 0.64 8.07 2.37
N HIS A 140 -0.56 7.57 2.72
CA HIS A 140 -0.70 6.32 3.45
C HIS A 140 -0.22 5.11 2.64
N LYS A 141 -0.48 5.07 1.32
CA LYS A 141 0.02 3.99 0.45
C LYS A 141 1.56 3.98 0.34
N ALA A 142 2.19 5.17 0.28
CA ALA A 142 3.64 5.28 0.11
C ALA A 142 4.43 5.12 1.41
N PHE A 143 3.88 5.58 2.53
CA PHE A 143 4.61 5.74 3.79
C PHE A 143 3.91 5.13 5.02
N GLN A 144 2.69 4.62 4.87
CA GLN A 144 1.81 4.24 5.97
C GLN A 144 1.60 5.38 6.99
N ARG A 145 1.75 6.64 6.52
CA ARG A 145 1.68 7.87 7.32
C ARG A 145 1.00 8.98 6.52
N PRO A 146 0.11 9.78 7.12
CA PRO A 146 -0.61 10.84 6.44
C PRO A 146 0.28 12.08 6.23
N PHE A 147 0.44 12.51 4.98
CA PHE A 147 1.18 13.73 4.62
C PHE A 147 0.42 14.52 3.54
N CYS A 148 0.43 15.84 3.64
CA CYS A 148 -0.09 16.71 2.58
C CYS A 148 0.86 16.69 1.38
N ASN A 149 0.42 17.20 0.23
CA ASN A 149 1.23 17.27 -0.98
C ASN A 149 2.63 17.86 -0.71
N TYR A 150 2.70 19.00 -0.01
CA TYR A 150 3.96 19.67 0.30
C TYR A 150 4.91 18.79 1.14
N CYS A 151 4.43 18.25 2.27
CA CYS A 151 5.26 17.42 3.14
C CYS A 151 5.54 16.05 2.54
N PHE A 152 4.60 15.49 1.77
CA PHE A 152 4.80 14.28 0.99
C PHE A 152 5.95 14.51 0.02
N ASP A 153 5.91 15.59 -0.73
CA ASP A 153 6.97 15.94 -1.68
C ASP A 153 8.27 16.18 -0.96
N GLU A 154 8.34 16.89 0.17
CA GLU A 154 9.59 17.04 0.92
C GLU A 154 10.12 15.71 1.51
N VAL A 155 9.28 14.84 2.07
CA VAL A 155 9.70 13.54 2.62
C VAL A 155 10.06 12.54 1.51
N PHE A 156 9.35 12.61 0.39
CA PHE A 156 9.62 11.81 -0.81
C PHE A 156 10.84 12.35 -1.57
N LEU A 157 11.07 13.66 -1.54
CA LEU A 157 12.31 14.31 -1.97
C LEU A 157 13.45 13.94 -1.03
N GLU A 158 13.29 13.85 0.29
CA GLU A 158 14.36 13.37 1.18
C GLU A 158 14.71 11.90 0.94
N ARG A 159 13.75 11.03 0.60
CA ARG A 159 14.03 9.65 0.15
C ARG A 159 14.55 9.57 -1.30
N ARG A 160 14.25 10.55 -2.16
CA ARG A 160 14.82 10.70 -3.52
C ARG A 160 16.14 11.49 -3.54
N ASN A 161 16.51 12.16 -2.45
CA ASN A 161 17.73 12.95 -2.32
C ASN A 161 18.95 12.07 -1.98
N PHE A 162 18.85 10.74 -2.13
CA PHE A 162 20.06 9.96 -2.35
C PHE A 162 20.64 10.23 -3.75
N GLU A 163 19.80 10.49 -4.76
CA GLU A 163 20.26 10.89 -6.11
C GLU A 163 20.54 12.41 -6.17
N THR A 164 19.71 13.25 -5.56
CA THR A 164 19.89 14.72 -5.63
C THR A 164 21.07 15.24 -4.79
N LYS A 165 21.59 14.47 -3.82
CA LYS A 165 22.89 14.81 -3.19
C LYS A 165 24.10 14.55 -4.09
N VAL A 166 23.96 13.72 -5.13
CA VAL A 166 25.02 13.46 -6.13
C VAL A 166 24.98 14.51 -7.26
N GLU A 167 23.94 15.34 -7.33
CA GLU A 167 23.63 16.18 -8.50
C GLU A 167 24.40 17.51 -8.63
N LEU A 168 25.41 17.81 -7.82
CA LEU A 168 25.96 19.17 -7.79
C LEU A 168 27.24 19.42 -8.60
N GLN A 169 27.77 18.47 -9.36
CA GLN A 169 29.05 18.69 -10.08
C GLN A 169 29.12 18.05 -11.48
N LYS A 170 28.28 18.51 -12.43
CA LYS A 170 28.51 18.29 -13.88
C LYS A 170 29.67 19.16 -14.36
N ASN A 171 30.89 18.76 -14.04
CA ASN A 171 32.09 19.57 -14.28
C ASN A 171 32.91 19.08 -15.48
N ILE A 172 32.48 18.02 -16.16
CA ILE A 172 33.22 17.40 -17.26
C ILE A 172 32.50 17.72 -18.57
N ARG A 173 33.22 18.28 -19.53
CA ARG A 173 32.70 18.63 -20.86
C ARG A 173 33.17 17.60 -21.89
N ALA A 174 32.23 16.98 -22.61
CA ALA A 174 32.49 16.13 -23.75
C ALA A 174 32.79 16.94 -25.02
N LYS A 175 33.33 16.29 -26.06
CA LYS A 175 33.75 16.95 -27.32
C LYS A 175 32.61 17.62 -28.09
N ASP A 176 31.42 17.04 -28.02
CA ASP A 176 30.18 17.57 -28.60
C ASP A 176 29.60 18.76 -27.82
N GLY A 177 30.20 19.10 -26.67
CA GLY A 177 29.77 20.19 -25.80
C GLY A 177 28.85 19.77 -24.66
N THR A 178 28.50 18.49 -24.53
CA THR A 178 27.62 17.97 -23.46
C THR A 178 28.35 17.95 -22.11
N TRP A 179 27.67 18.40 -21.05
CA TRP A 179 28.19 18.37 -19.69
C TRP A 179 27.72 17.11 -18.95
N VAL A 180 28.67 16.30 -18.47
CA VAL A 180 28.43 14.99 -17.84
C VAL A 180 28.98 14.91 -16.42
N GLN A 181 28.58 13.89 -15.67
CA GLN A 181 28.90 13.72 -14.25
C GLN A 181 30.14 12.85 -14.01
N SER A 182 30.55 12.05 -14.99
CA SER A 182 31.68 11.13 -14.87
C SER A 182 32.49 10.98 -16.16
N ASP A 183 33.75 10.55 -16.00
CA ASP A 183 34.63 10.26 -17.13
C ASP A 183 34.11 9.08 -17.99
N GLY A 184 33.38 8.14 -17.40
CA GLY A 184 32.75 7.04 -18.14
C GLY A 184 31.66 7.54 -19.09
N GLU A 185 30.77 8.41 -18.60
CA GLU A 185 29.74 9.06 -19.44
C GLU A 185 30.36 9.93 -20.53
N ARG A 186 31.46 10.65 -20.23
CA ARG A 186 32.17 11.45 -21.24
C ARG A 186 32.63 10.58 -22.41
N LEU A 187 33.22 9.41 -22.11
CA LEU A 187 33.66 8.49 -23.15
C LEU A 187 32.48 7.89 -23.94
N ILE A 188 31.31 7.71 -23.32
CA ILE A 188 30.08 7.30 -24.02
C ILE A 188 29.62 8.42 -24.97
N CYS A 189 29.53 9.67 -24.51
CA CYS A 189 29.22 10.83 -25.38
C CYS A 189 30.15 10.88 -26.59
N GLU A 190 31.47 10.81 -26.35
CA GLU A 190 32.46 10.91 -27.41
C GLU A 190 32.41 9.72 -28.38
N ALA A 191 32.06 8.52 -27.89
CA ALA A 191 31.85 7.36 -28.76
C ALA A 191 30.59 7.52 -29.63
N LEU A 192 29.49 7.99 -29.04
CA LEU A 192 28.25 8.24 -29.79
C LEU A 192 28.42 9.33 -30.85
N ASP A 193 29.12 10.42 -30.50
CA ASP A 193 29.44 11.52 -31.41
C ASP A 193 30.35 11.07 -32.57
N ALA A 194 31.37 10.26 -32.28
CA ALA A 194 32.28 9.73 -33.30
C ALA A 194 31.58 8.84 -34.33
N GLU A 195 30.53 8.12 -33.93
CA GLU A 195 29.70 7.27 -34.80
C GLU A 195 28.48 8.02 -35.36
N GLN A 196 28.35 9.33 -35.08
CA GLN A 196 27.23 10.19 -35.47
C GLN A 196 25.85 9.67 -35.00
N ILE A 197 25.80 8.95 -33.88
CA ILE A 197 24.57 8.40 -33.31
C ILE A 197 23.87 9.46 -32.48
N ARG A 198 22.62 9.79 -32.82
CA ARG A 198 21.83 10.75 -32.04
C ARG A 198 21.49 10.19 -30.68
N TYR A 199 21.71 10.99 -29.63
CA TYR A 199 21.36 10.64 -28.27
C TYR A 199 20.73 11.80 -27.52
N ARG A 200 20.07 11.48 -26.41
CA ARG A 200 19.55 12.43 -25.43
C ARG A 200 20.17 12.12 -24.08
N TYR A 201 20.90 13.08 -23.53
CA TYR A 201 21.50 12.97 -22.20
C TYR A 201 20.51 13.38 -21.13
N ASP A 202 20.39 12.59 -20.07
CA ASP A 202 19.77 13.00 -18.81
C ASP A 202 18.29 13.44 -18.93
N GLU A 203 17.59 12.92 -19.95
CA GLU A 203 16.19 13.20 -20.24
C GLU A 203 15.28 12.43 -19.29
N ARG A 204 14.50 13.15 -18.48
CA ARG A 204 13.53 12.54 -17.57
C ARG A 204 12.36 11.97 -18.37
N PHE A 205 12.08 10.68 -18.20
CA PHE A 205 10.84 10.08 -18.69
C PHE A 205 10.02 9.50 -17.54
N ARG A 206 8.70 9.64 -17.63
CA ARG A 206 7.76 9.06 -16.66
C ARG A 206 7.42 7.64 -17.10
N ILE A 207 7.48 6.70 -16.16
CA ILE A 207 6.95 5.37 -16.33
C ILE A 207 5.52 5.35 -15.78
N LEU A 208 4.65 4.52 -16.37
CA LEU A 208 3.36 4.15 -15.78
C LEU A 208 3.63 3.58 -14.37
N ASP A 209 2.78 3.89 -13.39
CA ASP A 209 2.96 3.71 -11.92
C ASP A 209 3.69 4.82 -11.15
N GLY A 210 3.94 5.99 -11.76
CA GLY A 210 4.39 7.18 -11.01
C GLY A 210 5.88 7.19 -10.63
N TYR A 211 6.64 6.20 -11.10
CA TYR A 211 8.10 6.19 -11.02
C TYR A 211 8.66 7.03 -12.18
N ALA A 212 9.42 8.08 -11.84
CA ALA A 212 10.26 8.77 -12.81
C ALA A 212 11.62 8.09 -12.78
N ILE A 213 12.04 7.50 -13.91
CA ILE A 213 13.40 7.00 -14.07
C ILE A 213 14.15 7.99 -14.94
N ARG A 214 15.39 8.27 -14.54
CA ARG A 214 16.29 9.11 -15.29
C ARG A 214 17.44 8.25 -15.84
N PRO A 215 17.46 7.97 -17.15
CA PRO A 215 18.57 7.29 -17.77
C PRO A 215 19.75 8.26 -17.93
N ASP A 216 20.97 7.73 -17.98
CA ASP A 216 22.12 8.54 -18.36
C ASP A 216 21.99 8.95 -19.84
N PHE A 217 21.62 8.00 -20.71
CA PHE A 217 21.38 8.27 -22.12
C PHE A 217 20.15 7.53 -22.68
N TYR A 218 19.52 8.14 -23.66
CA TYR A 218 18.53 7.50 -24.53
C TYR A 218 18.94 7.67 -25.99
N LEU A 219 18.93 6.58 -26.77
CA LEU A 219 19.19 6.59 -28.21
C LEU A 219 17.87 6.39 -28.96
N PRO A 220 17.28 7.44 -29.55
CA PRO A 220 15.99 7.35 -30.23
C PRO A 220 15.99 6.40 -31.43
N GLU A 221 17.12 6.28 -32.13
CA GLU A 221 17.24 5.45 -33.35
C GLU A 221 17.11 3.96 -33.07
N PHE A 222 17.54 3.50 -31.89
CA PHE A 222 17.51 2.09 -31.49
C PHE A 222 16.40 1.78 -30.46
N ASP A 223 15.73 2.84 -29.96
CA ASP A 223 14.85 2.82 -28.79
C ASP A 223 15.49 2.12 -27.58
N VAL A 224 16.73 2.49 -27.26
CA VAL A 224 17.53 1.87 -26.19
C VAL A 224 18.02 2.90 -25.19
N TYR A 225 18.03 2.51 -23.92
CA TYR A 225 18.55 3.30 -22.81
C TYR A 225 19.96 2.82 -22.46
N ILE A 226 20.84 3.74 -22.06
CA ILE A 226 22.20 3.43 -21.58
C ILE A 226 22.34 3.92 -20.14
N GLU A 227 22.96 3.09 -19.31
CA GLU A 227 23.33 3.38 -17.93
C GLU A 227 24.81 3.06 -17.70
N TYR A 228 25.51 3.97 -17.05
CA TYR A 228 26.91 3.82 -16.65
C TYR A 228 27.03 3.63 -15.13
N TRP A 229 27.40 2.42 -14.72
CA TRP A 229 27.48 2.02 -13.32
C TRP A 229 28.91 2.22 -12.78
N GLY A 230 29.21 3.43 -12.33
CA GLY A 230 30.57 3.84 -11.94
C GLY A 230 31.03 3.51 -10.52
N MET A 231 30.15 3.04 -9.62
CA MET A 231 30.46 2.82 -8.20
C MET A 231 30.26 1.36 -7.78
N GLU A 232 30.99 0.89 -6.77
CA GLU A 232 30.97 -0.52 -6.33
C GLU A 232 30.43 -0.76 -4.91
N THR A 233 29.97 0.29 -4.22
CA THR A 233 29.47 0.17 -2.85
C THR A 233 28.21 -0.71 -2.77
N ALA A 234 27.99 -1.37 -1.64
CA ALA A 234 26.87 -2.30 -1.46
C ALA A 234 25.50 -1.62 -1.67
N ASP A 235 25.32 -0.43 -1.11
CA ASP A 235 24.09 0.36 -1.26
C ASP A 235 23.85 0.78 -2.73
N TYR A 236 24.93 1.09 -3.45
CA TYR A 236 24.86 1.42 -4.87
C TYR A 236 24.44 0.22 -5.73
N LYS A 237 24.97 -0.97 -5.44
CA LYS A 237 24.58 -2.22 -6.13
C LYS A 237 23.10 -2.54 -5.94
N ILE A 238 22.55 -2.28 -4.75
CA ILE A 238 21.11 -2.44 -4.48
C ILE A 238 20.28 -1.49 -5.36
N GLY A 239 20.71 -0.23 -5.50
CA GLY A 239 20.06 0.75 -6.37
C GLY A 239 20.10 0.35 -7.85
N MET A 240 21.28 -0.06 -8.33
CA MET A 240 21.51 -0.57 -9.69
C MET A 240 20.57 -1.75 -10.02
N LEU A 241 20.50 -2.77 -9.17
CA LEU A 241 19.65 -3.95 -9.38
C LEU A 241 18.16 -3.59 -9.45
N LYS A 242 17.71 -2.65 -8.62
CA LYS A 242 16.33 -2.14 -8.68
C LYS A 242 16.05 -1.46 -10.01
N LYS A 243 16.96 -0.59 -10.48
CA LYS A 243 16.81 0.14 -11.74
C LYS A 243 16.78 -0.81 -12.94
N GLN A 244 17.68 -1.80 -12.99
CA GLN A 244 17.65 -2.85 -14.01
C GLN A 244 16.34 -3.64 -14.02
N LYS A 245 15.82 -4.02 -12.85
CA LYS A 245 14.54 -4.72 -12.73
C LYS A 245 13.36 -3.87 -13.25
N LEU A 246 13.38 -2.55 -13.02
CA LEU A 246 12.35 -1.65 -13.53
C LEU A 246 12.36 -1.58 -15.06
N TYR A 247 13.53 -1.45 -15.68
CA TYR A 247 13.64 -1.49 -17.15
C TYR A 247 13.11 -2.83 -17.71
N GLN A 248 13.46 -3.95 -17.07
CA GLN A 248 12.97 -5.28 -17.47
C GLN A 248 11.45 -5.42 -17.33
N GLN A 249 10.87 -4.99 -16.21
CA GLN A 249 9.42 -5.05 -15.97
C GLN A 249 8.63 -4.21 -16.98
N GLN A 250 9.22 -3.13 -17.48
CA GLN A 250 8.61 -2.21 -18.44
C GLN A 250 8.92 -2.57 -19.90
N GLY A 251 9.63 -3.68 -20.13
CA GLY A 251 10.01 -4.13 -21.48
C GLY A 251 10.92 -3.14 -22.22
N LYS A 252 11.69 -2.32 -21.49
CA LYS A 252 12.60 -1.33 -22.08
C LYS A 252 13.95 -1.95 -22.37
N LYS A 253 14.52 -1.63 -23.54
CA LYS A 253 15.86 -2.08 -23.93
C LYS A 253 16.91 -1.30 -23.14
N LEU A 254 17.83 -2.00 -22.49
CA LEU A 254 18.85 -1.40 -21.63
C LEU A 254 20.25 -1.93 -21.97
N ILE A 255 21.19 -1.01 -22.19
CA ILE A 255 22.62 -1.26 -22.26
C ILE A 255 23.25 -0.76 -20.95
N SER A 256 23.97 -1.65 -20.27
CA SER A 256 24.70 -1.33 -19.03
C SER A 256 26.20 -1.29 -19.28
N PHE A 257 26.88 -0.27 -18.78
CA PHE A 257 28.34 -0.16 -18.73
C PHE A 257 28.82 -0.14 -17.28
N TYR A 258 30.01 -0.66 -17.05
CA TYR A 258 30.63 -0.69 -15.72
C TYR A 258 32.01 0.00 -15.74
N SER A 259 32.56 0.26 -14.56
CA SER A 259 33.93 0.78 -14.39
C SER A 259 34.99 0.00 -15.17
N THR A 260 34.83 -1.32 -15.29
CA THR A 260 35.70 -2.23 -16.03
C THR A 260 35.65 -2.06 -17.55
N ASP A 261 34.57 -1.47 -18.08
CA ASP A 261 34.37 -1.31 -19.52
C ASP A 261 35.05 -0.07 -20.08
N LYS A 262 35.46 0.87 -19.21
CA LYS A 262 36.05 2.16 -19.60
C LYS A 262 37.14 2.07 -20.68
N PRO A 263 38.12 1.15 -20.61
CA PRO A 263 39.22 1.12 -21.59
C PRO A 263 38.77 0.78 -23.01
N ARG A 264 37.61 0.13 -23.17
CA ARG A 264 37.09 -0.39 -24.45
C ARG A 264 35.64 0.05 -24.69
N ILE A 265 35.25 1.20 -24.16
CA ILE A 265 33.84 1.60 -24.12
C ILE A 265 33.24 1.73 -25.53
N ARG A 266 34.01 2.24 -26.50
CA ARG A 266 33.58 2.39 -27.89
C ARG A 266 33.33 1.03 -28.56
N GLU A 267 34.28 0.11 -28.44
CA GLU A 267 34.14 -1.26 -28.97
C GLU A 267 32.95 -1.98 -28.35
N GLN A 268 32.79 -1.87 -27.03
CA GLN A 268 31.69 -2.46 -26.29
C GLN A 268 30.34 -1.83 -26.65
N LEU A 269 30.30 -0.52 -26.89
CA LEU A 269 29.10 0.17 -27.33
C LEU A 269 28.63 -0.36 -28.68
N LEU A 270 29.52 -0.39 -29.67
CA LEU A 270 29.21 -0.90 -31.01
C LEU A 270 28.72 -2.36 -30.96
N SER A 271 29.46 -3.23 -30.28
CA SER A 271 29.08 -4.65 -30.15
C SER A 271 27.73 -4.86 -29.43
N LYS A 272 27.40 -4.01 -28.46
CA LYS A 272 26.09 -4.07 -27.78
C LYS A 272 24.96 -3.52 -28.68
N LEU A 273 25.23 -2.51 -29.51
CA LEU A 273 24.27 -1.93 -30.43
C LEU A 273 23.93 -2.82 -31.63
N GLU A 274 24.86 -3.65 -32.08
CA GLU A 274 24.61 -4.67 -33.14
C GLU A 274 23.43 -5.59 -32.82
N LYS A 275 23.12 -5.80 -31.53
CA LYS A 275 21.97 -6.62 -31.08
C LYS A 275 20.60 -5.94 -31.31
N TYR A 276 20.61 -4.66 -31.67
CA TYR A 276 19.43 -3.81 -31.80
C TYR A 276 19.29 -3.17 -33.20
N GLN A 277 20.21 -3.49 -34.12
CA GLN A 277 20.09 -3.26 -35.56
C GLN A 277 19.18 -4.33 -36.20
#